data_AF-A0A7K2WLZ6-F1
#
_entry.id   AF-A0A7K2WLZ6-F1
#
_cell.length_a   1.000
_cell.length_b   1.000
_cell.length_c   1.000
_cell.angle_alpha   90.00
_cell.angle_beta   90.00
_cell.angle_gamma   90.00
#
_symmetry.space_group_name_H-M   'P 1'
#
loop_
_entity.id
_entity.type
_entity.pdbx_description
1 polymer ?
#
loop_
_entity_poly.entity_id
_entity_poly.type
_entity_poly.pdbx_seq_one_letter_code
_entity_poly.pdbx_strand_id
1 'polypeptide(L)'
;PSLPSVLLRDPRPDGRFGAAAGLALPVLNNLSRSDHAPFWNHRIPALMLTGTANFRNTHYHRPTDTPDTLDYERLAAVATATAATAAAWPGEAPAGA
;
A
#
# COMPACT_ATOMS: atom_id res chain seq x y z
N PRO A 1 18.42 -0.55 8.49
CA PRO A 1 18.87 -0.10 7.15
C PRO A 1 17.73 0.67 6.48
N SER A 2 18.02 1.74 5.71
CA SER A 2 16.99 2.41 4.90
C SER A 2 16.63 1.51 3.71
N LEU A 3 15.34 1.23 3.54
CA LEU A 3 14.85 0.52 2.36
C LEU A 3 14.52 1.56 1.28
N PRO A 4 15.01 1.41 0.04
CA PRO A 4 14.57 2.24 -1.06
C PRO A 4 13.05 2.16 -1.20
N SER A 5 12.38 3.31 -1.20
CA SER A 5 10.92 3.39 -1.24
C SER A 5 10.47 4.51 -2.17
N VAL A 6 9.29 4.33 -2.75
CA VAL A 6 8.61 5.34 -3.57
C VAL A 6 7.23 5.54 -2.99
N LEU A 7 6.89 6.80 -2.68
CA LEU A 7 5.54 7.17 -2.28
C LEU A 7 4.69 7.35 -3.53
N LEU A 8 3.65 6.52 -3.67
CA LEU A 8 2.66 6.64 -4.73
C LEU A 8 1.31 7.02 -4.14
N ARG A 9 0.57 7.85 -4.88
CA ARG A 9 -0.83 8.17 -4.63
C ARG A 9 -1.64 7.80 -5.85
N ASP A 10 -2.89 7.38 -5.66
CA ASP A 10 -3.80 7.18 -6.77
C ASP A 10 -4.11 8.53 -7.43
N PRO A 11 -3.76 8.75 -8.71
CA PRO A 11 -4.02 10.01 -9.39
C PRO A 11 -5.47 10.09 -9.91
N ARG A 12 -6.26 9.01 -9.81
CA ARG A 12 -7.61 8.98 -10.34
C ARG A 12 -8.55 9.86 -9.51
N PRO A 13 -9.43 10.65 -10.15
CA PRO A 13 -10.45 11.41 -9.43
C PRO A 13 -11.53 10.48 -8.88
N ASP A 14 -12.26 10.93 -7.86
CA ASP A 14 -13.36 10.15 -7.26
C ASP A 14 -14.51 9.89 -8.26
N GLY A 15 -15.25 8.79 -8.02
CA GLY A 15 -16.49 8.48 -8.72
C GLY A 15 -16.30 8.04 -10.18
N ARG A 16 -17.28 8.36 -11.04
CA ARG A 16 -17.37 7.85 -12.41
C ARG A 16 -16.19 8.25 -13.31
N PHE A 17 -15.54 9.37 -13.03
CA PHE A 17 -14.38 9.82 -13.80
C PHE A 17 -13.13 8.99 -13.48
N GLY A 18 -12.92 8.62 -12.21
CA GLY A 18 -11.87 7.67 -11.82
C GLY A 18 -12.11 6.28 -12.37
N ALA A 19 -13.37 5.83 -12.35
CA ALA A 19 -13.76 4.55 -12.96
C ALA A 19 -13.45 4.54 -14.47
N ALA A 20 -13.80 5.61 -15.20
CA ALA A 20 -13.47 5.74 -16.62
C ALA A 20 -11.95 5.79 -16.88
N ALA A 21 -11.19 6.50 -16.05
CA ALA A 21 -9.73 6.52 -16.14
C ALA A 21 -9.11 5.13 -15.88
N GLY A 22 -9.65 4.37 -14.92
CA GLY A 22 -9.25 3.00 -14.65
C GLY A 22 -9.57 2.04 -15.80
N LEU A 23 -10.61 2.31 -16.59
CA LEU A 23 -10.90 1.55 -17.82
C LEU A 23 -9.94 1.92 -18.96
N ALA A 24 -9.69 3.22 -19.15
CA ALA A 24 -8.80 3.72 -20.20
C ALA A 24 -7.33 3.34 -19.97
N LEU A 25 -6.90 3.29 -18.70
CA LEU A 25 -5.55 2.93 -18.28
C LEU A 25 -5.59 1.84 -17.18
N PRO A 26 -5.77 0.55 -17.56
CA PRO A 26 -5.96 -0.54 -16.61
C PRO A 26 -4.88 -0.71 -15.54
N VAL A 27 -3.65 -0.25 -15.82
CA VAL A 27 -2.54 -0.27 -14.85
C VAL A 27 -2.87 0.50 -13.57
N LEU A 28 -3.67 1.58 -13.66
CA LEU A 28 -4.07 2.38 -12.51
C LEU A 28 -4.91 1.61 -11.50
N ASN A 29 -5.62 0.56 -11.95
CA ASN A 29 -6.43 -0.28 -11.05
C ASN A 29 -5.57 -1.04 -10.02
N ASN A 30 -4.26 -1.17 -10.24
CA ASN A 30 -3.37 -1.80 -9.28
C ASN A 30 -3.11 -0.94 -8.04
N LEU A 31 -3.36 0.37 -8.09
CA LEU A 31 -3.19 1.28 -6.95
C LEU A 31 -4.27 1.07 -5.88
N SER A 32 -5.39 0.42 -6.24
CA SER A 32 -6.53 0.15 -5.36
C SER A 32 -6.63 -1.32 -4.93
N ARG A 33 -5.53 -2.11 -4.98
CA ARG A 33 -5.54 -3.56 -4.68
C ARG A 33 -5.08 -3.92 -3.27
N SER A 34 -5.69 -3.32 -2.25
CA SER A 34 -5.62 -3.75 -0.84
C SER A 34 -6.67 -3.00 -0.02
N ASP A 35 -6.69 -3.23 1.29
CA ASP A 35 -7.70 -2.68 2.22
C ASP A 35 -7.62 -1.17 2.40
N HIS A 36 -6.55 -0.50 1.96
CA HIS A 36 -6.46 0.97 1.96
C HIS A 36 -7.41 1.63 0.96
N ALA A 37 -7.81 0.93 -0.11
CA ALA A 37 -8.62 1.49 -1.19
C ALA A 37 -9.97 2.08 -0.72
N PRO A 38 -10.79 1.37 0.07
CA PRO A 38 -12.03 1.95 0.61
C PRO A 38 -11.80 3.20 1.46
N PHE A 39 -10.70 3.30 2.22
CA PHE A 39 -10.38 4.51 2.99
C PHE A 39 -10.13 5.70 2.06
N TRP A 40 -9.35 5.51 1.00
CA TRP A 40 -9.12 6.55 -0.02
C TRP A 40 -10.42 6.98 -0.70
N ASN A 41 -11.31 6.04 -1.05
CA ASN A 41 -12.62 6.36 -1.64
C ASN A 41 -13.52 7.21 -0.71
N HIS A 42 -13.29 7.14 0.61
CA HIS A 42 -13.98 7.93 1.62
C HIS A 42 -13.16 9.12 2.12
N ARG A 43 -12.04 9.46 1.46
CA ARG A 43 -11.12 10.55 1.83
C ARG A 43 -10.54 10.42 3.24
N ILE A 44 -10.47 9.20 3.75
CA ILE A 44 -9.81 8.91 5.02
C ILE A 44 -8.33 8.66 4.72
N PRO A 45 -7.39 9.37 5.38
CA PRO A 45 -5.97 9.13 5.20
C PRO A 45 -5.62 7.68 5.54
N ALA A 46 -5.03 6.98 4.56
CA ALA A 46 -4.56 5.60 4.72
C ALA A 46 -3.25 5.40 3.96
N LEU A 47 -2.43 4.48 4.47
CA LEU A 47 -1.14 4.12 3.89
C LEU A 47 -1.07 2.59 3.74
N MET A 48 -0.66 2.14 2.56
CA MET A 48 -0.26 0.75 2.34
C MET A 48 1.26 0.69 2.17
N LEU A 49 1.94 -0.02 3.06
CA LEU A 49 3.35 -0.39 2.90
C LEU A 49 3.42 -1.74 2.16
N THR A 50 3.97 -1.76 0.95
CA THR A 50 4.01 -2.98 0.15
C THR A 50 5.25 -3.07 -0.73
N GLY A 51 5.75 -4.30 -0.89
CA GLY A 51 6.72 -4.68 -1.92
C GLY A 51 6.05 -5.20 -3.19
N THR A 52 4.87 -4.67 -3.52
CA THR A 52 4.03 -4.93 -4.70
C THR A 52 3.52 -6.38 -4.88
N ALA A 53 3.64 -7.22 -3.84
CA ALA A 53 3.12 -8.59 -3.73
C ALA A 53 3.04 -9.35 -5.06
N ASN A 54 1.90 -9.28 -5.76
CA ASN A 54 1.61 -9.97 -7.01
C ASN A 54 2.56 -9.63 -8.19
N PHE A 55 3.30 -8.52 -8.13
CA PHE A 55 4.26 -8.15 -9.17
C PHE A 55 5.67 -8.71 -8.92
N ARG A 56 5.97 -9.08 -7.67
CA ARG A 56 7.29 -9.57 -7.26
C ARG A 56 7.28 -11.05 -6.87
N ASN A 57 6.22 -11.50 -6.20
CA ASN A 57 6.13 -12.83 -5.63
C ASN A 57 5.56 -13.83 -6.66
N THR A 58 6.42 -14.68 -7.20
CA THR A 58 6.04 -15.77 -8.12
C THR A 58 5.19 -16.86 -7.45
N HIS A 59 5.14 -16.88 -6.12
CA HIS A 59 4.35 -17.79 -5.31
C HIS A 59 2.97 -17.23 -4.91
N TYR A 60 2.65 -15.98 -5.28
CA TYR A 60 1.41 -15.32 -4.89
C TYR A 60 0.16 -16.14 -5.28
N HIS A 61 -0.77 -16.35 -4.33
CA HIS A 61 -1.95 -17.22 -4.45
C HIS A 61 -1.62 -18.68 -4.81
N ARG A 62 -0.48 -19.20 -4.36
CA ARG A 62 -0.10 -20.61 -4.55
C ARG A 62 0.24 -21.27 -3.21
N PRO A 63 0.09 -22.59 -3.09
CA PRO A 63 0.54 -23.33 -1.89
C PRO A 63 2.03 -23.19 -1.57
N THR A 64 2.83 -22.77 -2.55
CA THR A 64 4.27 -22.52 -2.39
C THR A 64 4.59 -21.18 -1.74
N ASP A 65 3.60 -20.36 -1.40
CA ASP A 65 3.79 -19.11 -0.63
C ASP A 65 4.03 -19.46 0.85
N THR A 66 5.23 -19.98 1.13
CA THR A 66 5.61 -20.52 2.44
C THR A 66 6.56 -19.57 3.19
N PRO A 67 6.66 -19.69 4.52
CA PRO A 67 7.59 -18.87 5.32
C PRO A 67 9.04 -18.90 4.82
N ASP A 68 9.49 -20.03 4.28
CA ASP A 68 10.86 -20.20 3.76
C ASP A 68 11.20 -19.27 2.59
N THR A 69 10.20 -18.68 1.93
CA THR A 69 10.38 -17.72 0.82
C THR A 69 10.50 -16.26 1.27
N LEU A 70 10.38 -15.99 2.57
CA LEU A 70 10.41 -14.64 3.12
C LEU A 70 11.83 -14.10 3.24
N ASP A 71 11.98 -12.82 2.89
CA ASP A 71 13.13 -12.00 3.26
C ASP A 71 12.90 -11.48 4.69
N TYR A 72 13.45 -12.20 5.67
CA TYR A 72 13.25 -11.89 7.10
C TYR A 72 13.93 -10.59 7.53
N GLU A 73 15.04 -10.19 6.91
CA GLU A 73 15.70 -8.92 7.22
C GLU A 73 14.80 -7.75 6.79
N ARG A 74 14.23 -7.83 5.58
CA ARG A 74 13.29 -6.83 5.09
C ARG A 74 11.99 -6.83 5.91
N LEU A 75 11.47 -7.99 6.28
CA LEU A 75 10.29 -8.11 7.13
C LEU A 75 10.51 -7.41 8.48
N ALA A 76 11.64 -7.69 9.14
CA ALA A 76 12.00 -7.07 10.42
C ALA A 76 12.14 -5.54 10.27
N ALA A 77 12.82 -5.07 9.21
CA ALA A 77 12.97 -3.63 8.96
C ALA A 77 11.62 -2.92 8.78
N VAL A 78 10.68 -3.49 8.02
CA VAL A 78 9.34 -2.93 7.83
C VAL A 78 8.54 -2.95 9.14
N ALA A 79 8.60 -4.05 9.90
CA ALA A 79 7.91 -4.17 11.18
C ALA A 79 8.42 -3.14 12.20
N THR A 80 9.74 -2.99 12.34
CA THR A 80 10.34 -1.99 13.23
C THR A 80 9.98 -0.57 12.81
N ALA A 81 10.07 -0.23 11.53
CA ALA A 81 9.70 1.09 11.04
C ALA A 81 8.22 1.40 11.33
N THR A 82 7.32 0.45 11.07
CA THR A 82 5.89 0.61 11.32
C THR A 82 5.60 0.83 12.81
N ALA A 83 6.19 0.01 13.69
CA ALA A 83 6.02 0.14 15.13
C ALA A 83 6.57 1.46 15.66
N ALA A 84 7.76 1.87 15.22
CA ALA A 84 8.38 3.14 15.62
C ALA A 84 7.54 4.34 15.16
N THR A 85 7.05 4.33 13.92
CA THR A 85 6.15 5.39 13.41
C THR A 85 4.86 5.46 14.20
N ALA A 86 4.23 4.33 14.52
CA ALA A 86 3.01 4.31 15.31
C ALA A 86 3.25 4.83 16.75
N ALA A 87 4.35 4.43 17.39
CA ALA A 87 4.70 4.88 18.73
C ALA A 87 5.07 6.37 18.82
N ALA A 88 5.66 6.91 17.75
CA ALA A 88 6.04 8.32 17.66
C ALA A 88 4.92 9.20 17.06
N TRP A 89 3.76 8.64 16.71
CA TRP A 89 2.70 9.40 16.04
C TRP A 89 2.13 10.47 16.99
N PRO A 90 2.22 11.77 16.64
CA PRO A 90 1.91 12.87 17.56
C PRO A 90 0.41 13.05 17.88
N GLY A 91 -0.46 12.10 17.51
CA GLY A 91 -1.86 12.04 17.92
C GLY A 91 -2.81 13.04 17.27
N GLU A 92 -2.34 14.12 16.65
CA GLU A 92 -3.22 15.09 15.98
C GLU A 92 -3.34 14.84 14.48
N ALA A 93 -4.58 14.59 14.02
CA ALA A 93 -4.92 14.73 12.62
C ALA A 93 -4.89 16.22 12.24
N PRO A 94 -4.41 16.60 11.04
CA PRO A 94 -4.48 17.99 10.60
C PRO A 94 -5.95 18.46 10.63
N ALA A 95 -6.19 19.57 11.31
CA ALA A 95 -7.48 20.24 11.32
C ALA A 95 -7.88 20.62 9.89
N GLY A 96 -8.95 20.01 9.37
CA GLY A 96 -9.58 20.45 8.12
C GLY A 96 -9.22 19.68 6.84
N ALA A 97 -9.15 18.34 6.89
CA ALA A 97 -9.28 17.51 5.68
C ALA A 97 -10.76 17.31 5.31
#